data_AF-A0A397VMU0-F1
#
_entry.id   AF-A0A397VMU0-F1
#
_cell.length_a   1.000
_cell.length_b   1.000
_cell.length_c   1.000
_cell.angle_alpha   90.00
_cell.angle_beta   90.00
_cell.angle_gamma   90.00
#
_symmetry.space_group_name_H-M   'P 1'
#
loop_
_entity.id
_entity.type
_entity.pdbx_description
1 polymer ?
#
loop_
_entity_poly.entity_id
_entity_poly.type
_entity_poly.pdbx_seq_one_letter_code
_entity_poly.pdbx_strand_id
1 'polypeptide(L)'
;MSDQAILNIEEEIKIKEQYLDISPEGDFVVEFVLLENESVFKFRMYNVEQPNKNDYLDLKNSNSLSYSKLSSIHTSQTLEFTKKQLEFIKSKNKLSWSVAVSDKSSSITNFRLLAISCISHDDMALKIENPNKKLSGFTIVFAIRDYSINNKIISQFNEYSGIIKLFFKNDDIQNVNGCLLIILNVSGIYKFHFKHLNHKPTFKIQKLRYPKRTNIAMNYYNDYYNKHVNHLHLGPEKIRYLNMEYIKACLNKNYFLADTMLEGSQYMDLYDLKPNQLVNTFQRQNSSGSGLTYRPGFFEISKNNKFLAYKFKSTRRVKLYSIECGLEVASIKIDETDETSYD
;
A
#
# COMPACT_ATOMS: atom_id res chain seq x y z
N MET A 1 -22.39 40.66 -33.14
CA MET A 1 -23.14 39.56 -32.52
C MET A 1 -22.41 38.29 -32.93
N SER A 2 -21.27 37.97 -32.32
CA SER A 2 -21.07 37.29 -31.03
C SER A 2 -21.80 35.94 -30.99
N ASP A 3 -21.06 34.87 -31.25
CA ASP A 3 -21.09 33.70 -30.39
C ASP A 3 -19.66 33.19 -30.26
N GLN A 4 -19.16 33.36 -29.04
CA GLN A 4 -17.83 33.01 -28.60
C GLN A 4 -17.65 31.50 -28.71
N ALA A 5 -16.60 31.11 -29.42
CA ALA A 5 -15.95 29.83 -29.18
C ALA A 5 -15.66 29.74 -27.67
N ILE A 6 -16.39 28.86 -26.98
CA ILE A 6 -16.01 28.38 -25.66
C ILE A 6 -14.73 27.56 -25.88
N LEU A 7 -13.63 28.29 -25.80
CA LEU A 7 -12.29 27.77 -25.55
C LEU A 7 -12.37 26.93 -24.28
N ASN A 8 -12.54 25.61 -24.44
CA ASN A 8 -12.09 24.63 -23.44
C ASN A 8 -10.56 24.68 -23.41
N ILE A 9 -10.03 25.74 -22.82
CA ILE A 9 -8.68 25.72 -22.26
C ILE A 9 -8.82 24.92 -20.96
N GLU A 10 -8.91 23.60 -21.07
CA GLU A 10 -8.24 22.79 -20.07
C GLU A 10 -6.76 23.11 -20.28
N GLU A 11 -6.23 24.08 -19.52
CA GLU A 11 -4.78 24.20 -19.39
C GLU A 11 -4.25 22.80 -19.15
N GLU A 12 -3.23 22.36 -19.90
CA GLU A 12 -2.56 21.09 -19.65
C GLU A 12 -1.95 21.15 -18.24
N ILE A 13 -2.76 20.82 -17.23
CA ILE A 13 -2.31 20.74 -15.85
C ILE A 13 -1.36 19.56 -15.80
N LYS A 14 -0.06 19.88 -15.82
CA LYS A 14 1.00 18.89 -15.77
C LYS A 14 0.98 18.16 -14.43
N ILE A 15 1.06 16.83 -14.54
CA ILE A 15 1.07 15.90 -13.40
C ILE A 15 2.52 15.74 -12.94
N LYS A 16 2.78 15.99 -11.65
CA LYS A 16 4.10 15.77 -11.06
C LYS A 16 4.26 14.33 -10.58
N GLU A 17 3.29 13.84 -9.81
CA GLU A 17 3.31 12.49 -9.24
C GLU A 17 1.92 11.89 -9.22
N GLN A 18 1.86 10.56 -9.30
CA GLN A 18 0.63 9.79 -9.39
C GLN A 18 0.77 8.50 -8.58
N TYR A 19 -0.25 8.20 -7.79
CA TYR A 19 -0.31 7.01 -6.95
C TYR A 19 -1.70 6.40 -7.01
N LEU A 20 -1.79 5.08 -7.04
CA LEU A 20 -3.04 4.35 -7.19
C LEU A 20 -3.24 3.41 -6.01
N ASP A 21 -4.49 3.21 -5.64
CA ASP A 21 -4.90 2.12 -4.77
C ASP A 21 -6.25 1.54 -5.22
N ILE A 22 -6.45 0.27 -4.89
CA ILE A 22 -7.67 -0.47 -5.19
C ILE A 22 -8.29 -0.91 -3.87
N SER A 23 -9.59 -0.72 -3.73
CA SER A 23 -10.36 -1.22 -2.58
C SER A 23 -10.14 -2.73 -2.37
N PRO A 24 -10.17 -3.22 -1.13
CA PRO A 24 -9.99 -4.65 -0.83
C PRO A 24 -10.91 -5.60 -1.62
N GLU A 25 -12.16 -5.22 -1.92
CA GLU A 25 -13.10 -5.99 -2.75
C GLU A 25 -12.74 -5.98 -4.24
N GLY A 26 -11.89 -5.05 -4.67
CA GLY A 26 -11.47 -4.90 -6.07
C GLY A 26 -12.49 -4.19 -6.95
N ASP A 27 -13.49 -3.52 -6.37
CA ASP A 27 -14.63 -2.92 -7.07
C ASP A 27 -14.46 -1.41 -7.35
N PHE A 28 -13.43 -0.80 -6.75
CA PHE A 28 -13.20 0.64 -6.79
C PHE A 28 -11.71 0.97 -6.78
N VAL A 29 -11.30 1.91 -7.62
CA VAL A 29 -9.93 2.40 -7.77
C VAL A 29 -9.89 3.90 -7.48
N VAL A 30 -8.87 4.33 -6.74
CA VAL A 30 -8.56 5.76 -6.54
C VAL A 30 -7.16 6.05 -7.03
N GLU A 31 -7.04 7.15 -7.76
CA GLU A 31 -5.80 7.74 -8.19
C GLU A 31 -5.61 9.08 -7.47
N PHE A 32 -4.54 9.20 -6.71
CA PHE A 32 -4.05 10.45 -6.16
C PHE A 32 -3.10 11.10 -7.16
N VAL A 33 -3.40 12.35 -7.54
CA VAL A 33 -2.63 13.12 -8.51
C VAL A 33 -2.12 14.41 -7.86
N LEU A 34 -0.80 14.53 -7.76
CA LEU A 34 -0.12 15.75 -7.33
C LEU A 34 0.23 16.59 -8.57
N LEU A 35 -0.18 17.86 -8.57
CA LEU A 35 0.04 18.77 -9.70
C LEU A 35 1.43 19.45 -9.60
N GLU A 36 1.95 19.97 -10.71
CA GLU A 36 3.28 20.63 -10.76
C GLU A 36 3.47 21.78 -9.76
N ASN A 37 2.42 22.51 -9.42
CA ASN A 37 2.50 23.60 -8.44
C ASN A 37 2.73 23.09 -6.99
N GLU A 38 2.56 21.79 -6.75
CA GLU A 38 2.63 21.07 -5.46
C GLU A 38 1.69 21.58 -4.36
N SER A 39 1.01 22.71 -4.59
CA SER A 39 0.02 23.30 -3.71
C SER A 39 -1.32 22.61 -3.78
N VAL A 40 -1.61 22.04 -4.96
CA VAL A 40 -2.91 21.47 -5.29
C VAL A 40 -2.76 20.00 -5.65
N PHE A 41 -3.73 19.20 -5.22
CA PHE A 41 -3.88 17.81 -5.60
C PHE A 41 -5.33 17.51 -5.94
N LYS A 42 -5.55 16.40 -6.64
CA LYS A 42 -6.89 15.89 -6.92
C LYS A 42 -6.92 14.38 -6.82
N PHE A 43 -8.13 13.84 -6.74
CA PHE A 43 -8.36 12.42 -6.85
C PHE A 43 -9.16 12.11 -8.11
N ARG A 44 -8.72 11.11 -8.88
CA ARG A 44 -9.55 10.49 -9.91
C ARG A 44 -10.07 9.17 -9.36
N MET A 45 -11.34 8.88 -9.59
CA MET A 45 -12.01 7.70 -9.04
C MET A 45 -12.61 6.89 -10.17
N TYR A 46 -12.59 5.56 -10.03
CA TYR A 46 -13.11 4.66 -11.03
C TYR A 46 -13.87 3.51 -10.36
N ASN A 47 -15.04 3.15 -10.88
CA ASN A 47 -15.63 1.84 -10.57
C ASN A 47 -14.99 0.80 -11.48
N VAL A 48 -14.76 -0.39 -10.92
CA VAL A 48 -14.31 -1.56 -11.67
C VAL A 48 -15.54 -2.32 -12.14
N GLU A 49 -15.83 -2.25 -13.45
CA GLU A 49 -16.93 -2.99 -14.06
C GLU A 49 -16.56 -4.48 -14.13
N GLN A 50 -17.47 -5.34 -13.68
CA GLN A 50 -17.33 -6.76 -13.95
C GLN A 50 -17.60 -7.00 -15.45
N PRO A 51 -16.73 -7.76 -16.15
CA PRO A 51 -16.95 -8.04 -17.56
C PRO A 51 -18.26 -8.81 -17.73
N ASN A 52 -19.13 -8.36 -18.63
CA ASN A 52 -20.34 -9.11 -18.95
C ASN A 52 -19.95 -10.38 -19.72
N LYS A 53 -20.72 -11.46 -19.56
CA LYS A 53 -20.50 -12.71 -20.32
C LYS A 53 -20.49 -12.50 -21.85
N ASN A 54 -21.14 -11.45 -22.34
CA ASN A 54 -21.23 -11.12 -23.76
C ASN A 54 -20.04 -10.28 -24.28
N ASP A 55 -19.25 -9.66 -23.39
CA ASP A 55 -18.10 -8.81 -23.79
C ASP A 55 -16.93 -9.64 -24.35
N TYR A 56 -17.01 -10.97 -24.25
CA TYR A 56 -16.02 -11.92 -24.75
C TYR A 56 -16.35 -12.47 -26.15
N LEU A 57 -17.48 -12.08 -26.76
CA LEU A 57 -17.91 -12.66 -28.04
C LEU A 57 -17.10 -12.18 -29.25
N ASP A 58 -16.42 -11.03 -29.16
CA ASP A 58 -15.63 -10.46 -30.26
C ASP A 58 -14.12 -10.72 -30.17
N LEU A 59 -13.64 -11.34 -29.10
CA LEU A 59 -12.20 -11.64 -28.92
C LEU A 59 -11.86 -13.02 -29.47
N LYS A 60 -11.96 -13.17 -30.80
CA LYS A 60 -11.45 -14.35 -31.54
C LYS A 60 -9.92 -14.52 -31.47
N ASN A 61 -9.19 -13.69 -30.71
CA ASN A 61 -7.72 -13.70 -30.71
C ASN A 61 -7.05 -13.10 -29.46
N SER A 62 -7.59 -13.27 -28.24
CA SER A 62 -6.86 -12.83 -27.04
C SER A 62 -6.43 -14.00 -26.16
N ASN A 63 -5.11 -14.17 -26.09
CA ASN A 63 -4.45 -14.68 -24.90
C ASN A 63 -4.98 -13.92 -23.68
N SER A 64 -5.54 -14.67 -22.74
CA SER A 64 -6.50 -14.27 -21.72
C SER A 64 -5.91 -13.35 -20.63
N LEU A 65 -5.87 -12.05 -20.89
CA LEU A 65 -5.74 -11.04 -19.83
C LEU A 65 -7.15 -10.54 -19.49
N SER A 66 -7.59 -10.77 -18.25
CA SER A 66 -8.88 -10.27 -17.76
C SER A 66 -8.79 -8.75 -17.57
N TYR A 67 -9.07 -7.98 -18.62
CA TYR A 67 -9.18 -6.53 -18.51
C TYR A 67 -10.52 -6.18 -17.88
N SER A 68 -10.51 -5.72 -16.63
CA SER A 68 -11.68 -5.07 -16.05
C SER A 68 -11.82 -3.67 -16.63
N LYS A 69 -13.01 -3.31 -17.10
CA LYS A 69 -13.28 -1.97 -17.63
C LYS A 69 -13.42 -0.98 -16.46
N LEU A 70 -12.80 0.18 -16.59
CA LEU A 70 -12.87 1.25 -15.60
C LEU A 70 -13.86 2.31 -16.05
N SER A 71 -14.91 2.55 -15.25
CA SER A 71 -15.82 3.67 -15.47
C SER A 71 -15.33 4.88 -14.68
N SER A 72 -14.87 5.93 -15.36
CA SER A 72 -14.46 7.17 -14.70
C SER A 72 -15.64 7.80 -13.97
N ILE A 73 -15.39 8.26 -12.75
CA ILE A 73 -16.34 9.01 -11.95
C ILE A 73 -15.90 10.47 -11.98
N HIS A 74 -16.82 11.35 -12.35
CA HIS A 74 -16.51 12.76 -12.46
C HIS A 74 -16.23 13.37 -11.08
N THR A 75 -14.96 13.65 -10.83
CA THR A 75 -14.47 14.32 -9.63
C THR A 75 -13.79 15.63 -10.04
N SER A 76 -14.52 16.74 -9.99
CA SER A 76 -14.00 18.06 -10.40
C SER A 76 -13.25 18.80 -9.29
N GLN A 77 -13.10 18.19 -8.11
CA GLN A 77 -12.63 18.89 -6.93
C GLN A 77 -11.11 18.78 -6.77
N THR A 78 -10.45 19.92 -6.88
CA THR A 78 -9.09 20.13 -6.40
C THR A 78 -9.10 20.42 -4.90
N LEU A 79 -8.04 19.97 -4.22
CA LEU A 79 -7.82 20.16 -2.80
C LEU A 79 -6.46 20.81 -2.59
N GLU A 80 -6.33 21.58 -1.53
CA GLU A 80 -5.10 22.27 -1.16
C GLU A 80 -4.50 21.70 0.11
N PHE A 81 -3.18 21.62 0.17
CA PHE A 81 -2.47 21.32 1.40
C PHE A 81 -2.36 22.57 2.28
N THR A 82 -2.38 22.37 3.59
CA THR A 82 -2.04 23.44 4.55
C THR A 82 -0.60 23.91 4.36
N LYS A 83 -0.30 25.14 4.76
CA LYS A 83 1.06 25.71 4.68
C LYS A 83 2.14 24.78 5.27
N LYS A 84 1.87 24.19 6.45
CA LYS A 84 2.80 23.25 7.11
C LYS A 84 3.03 21.97 6.28
N GLN A 85 1.98 21.44 5.66
CA GLN A 85 2.10 20.27 4.78
C GLN A 85 2.90 20.61 3.51
N LEU A 86 2.72 21.81 2.96
CA LEU A 86 3.48 22.27 1.79
C LEU A 86 4.96 22.45 2.07
N GLU A 87 5.29 23.07 3.21
CA GLU A 87 6.68 23.18 3.68
C GLU A 87 7.33 21.80 3.79
N PHE A 88 6.59 20.80 4.27
CA PHE A 88 7.07 19.42 4.33
C PHE A 88 7.22 18.77 2.94
N ILE A 89 6.21 18.88 2.06
CA ILE A 89 6.22 18.28 0.71
C ILE A 89 7.40 18.80 -0.12
N LYS A 90 7.71 20.10 0.02
CA LYS A 90 8.84 20.75 -0.66
C LYS A 90 10.19 20.47 0.01
N SER A 91 10.19 19.86 1.19
CA SER A 91 11.42 19.52 1.89
C SER A 91 12.12 18.33 1.25
N LYS A 92 13.45 18.27 1.39
CA LYS A 92 14.25 17.09 1.01
C LYS A 92 13.93 15.84 1.85
N ASN A 93 13.10 15.95 2.89
CA ASN A 93 12.76 14.81 3.74
C ASN A 93 11.58 14.00 3.22
N LYS A 94 10.88 14.46 2.17
CA LYS A 94 9.81 13.68 1.53
C LYS A 94 10.44 12.50 0.76
N LEU A 95 9.98 11.30 1.07
CA LEU A 95 10.40 10.06 0.39
C LEU A 95 9.40 9.64 -0.70
N SER A 96 8.11 9.53 -0.36
CA SER A 96 7.09 9.00 -1.28
C SER A 96 5.67 9.28 -0.75
N TRP A 97 4.67 8.82 -1.50
CA TRP A 97 3.28 8.76 -1.01
C TRP A 97 2.80 7.31 -0.88
N SER A 98 1.83 7.12 0.00
CA SER A 98 1.00 5.93 0.05
C SER A 98 -0.47 6.34 0.07
N VAL A 99 -1.28 5.64 -0.71
CA VAL A 99 -2.73 5.84 -0.82
C VAL A 99 -3.41 4.57 -0.34
N ALA A 100 -4.52 4.72 0.38
CA ALA A 100 -5.36 3.61 0.79
C ALA A 100 -6.84 3.96 0.65
N VAL A 101 -7.63 3.10 0.03
CA VAL A 101 -9.09 3.23 -0.03
C VAL A 101 -9.79 2.04 0.61
N SER A 102 -10.85 2.29 1.36
CA SER A 102 -11.64 1.21 1.96
C SER A 102 -12.65 0.62 0.97
N ASP A 103 -13.19 -0.54 1.33
CA ASP A 103 -14.44 -1.05 0.76
C ASP A 103 -15.59 -0.07 1.00
N LYS A 104 -16.76 -0.35 0.43
CA LYS A 104 -17.98 0.40 0.72
C LYS A 104 -18.49 0.06 2.12
N SER A 105 -18.85 1.07 2.90
CA SER A 105 -19.49 0.85 4.21
C SER A 105 -20.84 0.16 4.00
N SER A 106 -21.12 -0.87 4.82
CA SER A 106 -22.43 -1.52 4.90
C SER A 106 -23.51 -0.68 5.61
N SER A 107 -23.16 0.51 6.09
CA SER A 107 -24.09 1.42 6.78
C SER A 107 -25.04 2.13 5.82
N ILE A 108 -26.15 2.64 6.36
CA ILE A 108 -27.21 3.41 5.66
C ILE A 108 -26.64 4.59 4.84
N THR A 109 -25.47 5.11 5.20
CA THR A 109 -24.88 6.31 4.56
C THR A 109 -23.91 6.01 3.40
N ASN A 110 -23.75 4.75 2.97
CA ASN A 110 -23.02 4.34 1.77
C ASN A 110 -21.77 5.18 1.45
N PHE A 111 -20.75 5.11 2.30
CA PHE A 111 -19.51 5.88 2.12
C PHE A 111 -18.28 4.97 2.04
N ARG A 112 -17.21 5.48 1.43
CA ARG A 112 -15.85 4.91 1.50
C ARG A 112 -14.95 5.85 2.28
N LEU A 113 -13.86 5.32 2.77
CA LEU A 113 -12.77 6.11 3.31
C LEU A 113 -11.61 6.11 2.33
N LEU A 114 -10.90 7.22 2.29
CA LEU A 114 -9.69 7.41 1.51
C LEU A 114 -8.63 7.99 2.42
N ALA A 115 -7.43 7.46 2.40
CA ALA A 115 -6.31 8.00 3.13
C ALA A 115 -5.13 8.23 2.19
N ILE A 116 -4.39 9.31 2.46
CA ILE A 116 -3.09 9.58 1.84
C ILE A 116 -2.07 9.81 2.95
N SER A 117 -0.87 9.31 2.73
CA SER A 117 0.27 9.41 3.64
C SER A 117 1.46 9.92 2.88
N CYS A 118 1.98 11.08 3.29
CA CYS A 118 3.22 11.64 2.77
C CYS A 118 4.36 11.07 3.61
N ILE A 119 5.09 10.09 3.06
CA ILE A 119 6.11 9.32 3.77
C ILE A 119 7.39 10.13 3.85
N SER A 120 7.93 10.30 5.05
CA SER A 120 9.26 10.91 5.21
C SER A 120 10.39 9.88 5.14
N HIS A 121 11.56 10.36 4.78
CA HIS A 121 12.81 9.63 4.90
C HIS A 121 13.07 9.16 6.34
N ASP A 122 12.72 9.97 7.34
CA ASP A 122 12.86 9.62 8.76
C ASP A 122 11.89 8.52 9.21
N ASP A 123 10.72 8.43 8.58
CA ASP A 123 9.77 7.34 8.86
C ASP A 123 10.29 5.98 8.39
N MET A 124 11.27 5.97 7.48
CA MET A 124 11.92 4.76 6.96
C MET A 124 13.38 4.59 7.42
N ALA A 125 13.82 5.34 8.43
CA ALA A 125 15.16 5.27 9.02
C ALA A 125 15.17 4.58 10.41
N LEU A 126 15.95 3.49 10.60
CA LEU A 126 16.01 2.79 11.91
C LEU A 126 16.81 3.55 12.96
N LYS A 127 17.82 4.34 12.55
CA LYS A 127 18.62 5.17 13.45
C LYS A 127 18.34 6.63 13.11
N ILE A 128 17.74 7.34 14.06
CA ILE A 128 17.64 8.79 13.99
C ILE A 128 18.93 9.32 14.60
N GLU A 129 19.83 9.85 13.77
CA GLU A 129 21.08 10.47 14.23
C GLU A 129 20.80 11.63 15.20
N ASN A 130 19.56 12.15 15.24
CA ASN A 130 19.12 13.13 16.22
C ASN A 130 17.59 13.03 16.49
N PRO A 131 17.12 12.37 17.56
CA PRO A 131 15.70 12.17 17.83
C PRO A 131 14.90 13.49 17.97
N ASN A 132 15.59 14.59 18.29
CA ASN A 132 15.00 15.92 18.48
C ASN A 132 14.75 16.68 17.16
N LYS A 133 15.16 16.13 16.00
CA LYS A 133 14.95 16.73 14.68
C LYS A 133 14.11 15.86 13.74
N LYS A 134 13.40 14.84 14.25
CA LYS A 134 12.60 13.95 13.41
C LYS A 134 11.52 14.74 12.67
N LEU A 135 11.66 14.88 11.36
CA LEU A 135 10.65 15.50 10.52
C LEU A 135 9.76 14.37 9.99
N SER A 136 8.91 13.83 10.85
CA SER A 136 7.91 12.83 10.45
C SER A 136 6.98 13.41 9.39
N GLY A 137 6.53 12.56 8.49
CA GLY A 137 5.49 12.90 7.53
C GLY A 137 4.11 13.08 8.16
N PHE A 138 3.08 13.03 7.33
CA PHE A 138 1.70 13.15 7.78
C PHE A 138 0.76 12.21 7.03
N THR A 139 -0.36 11.88 7.66
CA THR A 139 -1.46 11.13 7.04
C THR A 139 -2.77 11.91 7.15
N ILE A 140 -3.55 11.94 6.07
CA ILE A 140 -4.87 12.57 6.00
C ILE A 140 -5.90 11.50 5.62
N VAL A 141 -7.06 11.52 6.27
CA VAL A 141 -8.18 10.62 5.96
C VAL A 141 -9.40 11.45 5.55
N PHE A 142 -10.01 11.07 4.44
CA PHE A 142 -11.18 11.66 3.80
C PHE A 142 -12.36 10.68 3.78
N ALA A 143 -13.58 11.23 3.72
CA ALA A 143 -14.78 10.48 3.45
C ALA A 143 -15.17 10.65 1.98
N ILE A 144 -15.46 9.57 1.28
CA ILE A 144 -16.07 9.59 -0.05
C ILE A 144 -17.56 9.26 0.13
N ARG A 145 -18.44 10.21 -0.18
CA ARG A 145 -19.90 10.03 -0.16
C ARG A 145 -20.46 10.43 -1.51
N ASP A 146 -21.26 9.56 -2.12
CA ASP A 146 -21.81 9.80 -3.46
C ASP A 146 -20.72 10.21 -4.47
N TYR A 147 -19.54 9.59 -4.32
CA TYR A 147 -18.32 9.88 -5.07
C TYR A 147 -17.76 11.31 -4.97
N SER A 148 -18.27 12.10 -4.02
CA SER A 148 -17.71 13.37 -3.62
C SER A 148 -16.82 13.21 -2.39
N ILE A 149 -15.66 13.89 -2.40
CA ILE A 149 -14.87 14.12 -1.20
C ILE A 149 -15.41 15.40 -0.57
N ASN A 150 -16.34 15.25 0.38
CA ASN A 150 -16.70 16.37 1.21
C ASN A 150 -15.43 16.83 1.95
N ASN A 151 -15.08 18.12 1.84
CA ASN A 151 -13.88 18.78 2.41
C ASN A 151 -13.65 18.59 3.92
N LYS A 152 -14.45 17.78 4.61
CA LYS A 152 -14.19 17.33 5.96
C LYS A 152 -13.12 16.25 5.95
N ILE A 153 -11.89 16.68 6.16
CA ILE A 153 -10.83 15.83 6.71
C ILE A 153 -11.40 15.17 7.97
N ILE A 154 -11.54 13.85 7.95
CA ILE A 154 -12.03 13.07 9.10
C ILE A 154 -10.99 13.09 10.20
N SER A 155 -9.72 12.94 9.81
CA SER A 155 -8.59 12.89 10.72
C SER A 155 -7.31 13.30 10.01
N GLN A 156 -6.46 14.00 10.74
CA GLN A 156 -5.12 14.38 10.32
C GLN A 156 -4.14 13.89 11.38
N PHE A 157 -3.17 13.09 10.96
CA PHE A 157 -2.12 12.55 11.81
C PHE A 157 -0.82 13.24 11.44
N ASN A 158 -0.62 14.42 12.02
CA ASN A 158 0.68 15.07 11.98
C ASN A 158 1.63 14.20 12.82
N GLU A 159 2.77 13.82 12.26
CA GLU A 159 3.81 12.97 12.89
C GLU A 159 3.66 11.45 12.71
N TYR A 160 2.58 10.98 12.08
CA TYR A 160 2.45 9.58 11.70
C TYR A 160 2.27 9.46 10.20
N SER A 161 3.29 8.89 9.56
CA SER A 161 3.26 8.52 8.16
C SER A 161 3.95 7.17 7.95
N GLY A 162 3.72 6.62 6.77
CA GLY A 162 4.16 5.29 6.36
C GLY A 162 3.31 4.74 5.25
N ILE A 163 3.49 3.45 4.97
CA ILE A 163 2.60 2.71 4.08
C ILE A 163 1.29 2.50 4.80
N ILE A 164 0.17 2.84 4.17
CA ILE A 164 -1.14 2.84 4.82
C ILE A 164 -2.04 1.73 4.29
N LYS A 165 -2.88 1.21 5.18
CA LYS A 165 -4.02 0.33 4.87
C LYS A 165 -5.24 0.80 5.64
N LEU A 166 -6.41 0.69 5.02
CA LEU A 166 -7.64 1.27 5.54
C LEU A 166 -8.77 0.26 5.46
N PHE A 167 -9.43 0.02 6.59
CA PHE A 167 -10.45 -1.02 6.71
C PHE A 167 -11.67 -0.52 7.47
N PHE A 168 -12.84 -1.05 7.12
CA PHE A 168 -13.98 -1.07 8.03
C PHE A 168 -13.85 -2.25 9.00
N LYS A 169 -14.17 -2.01 10.26
CA LYS A 169 -14.33 -3.07 11.26
C LYS A 169 -15.73 -3.68 11.04
N ASN A 170 -15.80 -4.68 10.18
CA ASN A 170 -16.90 -5.63 10.24
C ASN A 170 -16.53 -6.63 11.34
N ASP A 171 -17.38 -6.72 12.36
CA ASP A 171 -17.57 -7.82 13.31
C ASP A 171 -18.11 -7.22 14.62
N ASP A 172 -19.43 -7.00 14.60
CA ASP A 172 -20.39 -7.28 15.67
C ASP A 172 -21.69 -6.52 15.38
N ILE A 173 -22.79 -7.26 15.39
CA ILE A 173 -24.18 -6.92 14.99
C ILE A 173 -24.77 -5.70 15.74
N GLN A 174 -23.98 -5.00 16.58
CA GLN A 174 -24.45 -3.87 17.39
C GLN A 174 -23.53 -2.62 17.36
N ASN A 175 -22.44 -2.57 16.59
CA ASN A 175 -21.60 -1.35 16.50
C ASN A 175 -21.02 -1.09 15.10
N VAL A 176 -21.88 -0.59 14.21
CA VAL A 176 -21.74 -0.58 12.73
C VAL A 176 -20.69 0.41 12.16
N ASN A 177 -19.90 1.15 12.95
CA ASN A 177 -19.10 2.27 12.39
C ASN A 177 -17.65 2.37 12.89
N GLY A 178 -17.03 1.23 13.21
CA GLY A 178 -15.60 1.20 13.54
C GLY A 178 -14.73 1.27 12.29
N CYS A 179 -13.80 2.20 12.24
CA CYS A 179 -12.81 2.31 11.16
C CYS A 179 -11.42 1.99 11.72
N LEU A 180 -10.58 1.34 10.91
CA LEU A 180 -9.21 0.98 11.25
C LEU A 180 -8.27 1.51 10.16
N LEU A 181 -7.45 2.50 10.53
CA LEU A 181 -6.29 2.91 9.76
C LEU A 181 -5.05 2.23 10.33
N ILE A 182 -4.29 1.58 9.47
CA ILE A 182 -2.98 0.99 9.80
C ILE A 182 -1.91 1.78 9.07
N ILE A 183 -0.91 2.26 9.80
CA ILE A 183 0.27 2.93 9.26
C ILE A 183 1.49 2.06 9.57
N LEU A 184 2.20 1.62 8.54
CA LEU A 184 3.40 0.80 8.62
C LEU A 184 4.61 1.66 8.25
N ASN A 185 5.54 1.81 9.18
CA ASN A 185 6.83 2.44 8.94
C ASN A 185 7.92 1.65 9.65
N VAL A 186 9.18 2.07 9.58
CA VAL A 186 10.27 1.25 10.12
C VAL A 186 10.23 1.10 11.65
N SER A 187 9.55 2.00 12.35
CA SER A 187 9.39 1.97 13.81
C SER A 187 8.32 1.00 14.28
N GLY A 188 7.49 0.47 13.38
CA GLY A 188 6.47 -0.53 13.68
C GLY A 188 5.16 -0.33 12.91
N ILE A 189 4.14 -1.01 13.43
CA ILE A 189 2.77 -1.00 12.92
C ILE A 189 1.93 -0.17 13.88
N TYR A 190 1.34 0.91 13.39
CA TYR A 190 0.50 1.81 14.17
C TYR A 190 -0.95 1.63 13.76
N LYS A 191 -1.82 1.31 14.72
CA LYS A 191 -3.26 1.17 14.48
C LYS A 191 -4.02 2.32 15.10
N PHE A 192 -4.88 2.91 14.29
CA PHE A 192 -5.77 4.00 14.66
C PHE A 192 -7.21 3.54 14.48
N HIS A 193 -7.90 3.43 15.61
CA HIS A 193 -9.32 3.16 15.64
C HIS A 193 -10.06 4.49 15.79
N PHE A 194 -11.05 4.71 14.94
CA PHE A 194 -11.94 5.86 15.09
C PHE A 194 -13.37 5.44 14.80
N LYS A 195 -14.30 6.03 15.56
CA LYS A 195 -15.75 5.83 15.43
C LYS A 195 -16.34 7.08 14.82
N HIS A 196 -17.19 6.91 13.80
CA HIS A 196 -17.95 7.96 13.13
C HIS A 196 -17.10 9.08 12.48
N LEU A 197 -17.63 9.61 11.37
CA LEU A 197 -17.00 10.67 10.57
C LEU A 197 -16.97 12.06 11.26
N ASN A 198 -17.63 12.22 12.40
CA ASN A 198 -17.89 13.52 13.04
C ASN A 198 -17.41 13.65 14.49
N HIS A 199 -16.85 12.59 15.11
CA HIS A 199 -16.32 12.68 16.46
C HIS A 199 -14.80 12.85 16.43
N LYS A 200 -14.28 13.72 17.31
CA LYS A 200 -12.83 13.84 17.53
C LYS A 200 -12.28 12.44 17.82
N PRO A 201 -11.26 11.97 17.10
CA PRO A 201 -10.73 10.64 17.33
C PRO A 201 -10.29 10.53 18.78
N THR A 202 -10.87 9.58 19.53
CA THR A 202 -10.31 9.19 20.83
C THR A 202 -9.08 8.35 20.53
N PHE A 203 -7.92 9.01 20.37
CA PHE A 203 -6.68 8.40 19.91
C PHE A 203 -6.13 7.39 20.93
N LYS A 204 -6.66 6.16 20.94
CA LYS A 204 -5.91 5.03 21.49
C LYS A 204 -5.05 4.47 20.36
N ILE A 205 -3.86 5.02 20.20
CA ILE A 205 -2.87 4.53 19.23
C ILE A 205 -2.30 3.23 19.76
N GLN A 206 -2.50 2.14 19.02
CA GLN A 206 -1.82 0.89 19.32
C GLN A 206 -0.56 0.81 18.47
N LYS A 207 0.61 0.94 19.12
CA LYS A 207 1.91 0.69 18.48
C LYS A 207 2.29 -0.78 18.68
N LEU A 208 2.53 -1.47 17.58
CA LEU A 208 2.92 -2.87 17.54
C LEU A 208 4.30 -2.97 16.89
N ARG A 209 5.13 -3.87 17.42
CA ARG A 209 6.42 -4.20 16.80
C ARG A 209 6.20 -5.18 15.66
N TYR A 210 7.03 -5.12 14.64
CA TYR A 210 7.04 -6.18 13.64
C TYR A 210 7.48 -7.52 14.25
N PRO A 211 7.12 -8.64 13.60
CA PRO A 211 7.72 -9.93 13.88
C PRO A 211 9.25 -9.84 13.94
N LYS A 212 9.88 -10.60 14.87
CA LYS A 212 11.33 -10.57 15.10
C LYS A 212 12.13 -10.67 13.80
N ARG A 213 11.73 -11.60 12.93
CA ARG A 213 12.34 -11.86 11.62
C ARG A 213 12.35 -10.65 10.68
N THR A 214 11.27 -9.87 10.68
CA THR A 214 11.13 -8.64 9.88
C THR A 214 12.09 -7.56 10.39
N ASN A 215 12.20 -7.41 11.72
CA ASN A 215 13.15 -6.47 12.31
C ASN A 215 14.59 -6.87 12.00
N ILE A 216 14.91 -8.17 12.05
CA ILE A 216 16.24 -8.69 11.68
C ILE A 216 16.55 -8.35 10.22
N ALA A 217 15.61 -8.56 9.29
CA ALA A 217 15.80 -8.22 7.88
C ALA A 217 16.05 -6.72 7.66
N MET A 218 15.24 -5.85 8.25
CA MET A 218 15.43 -4.39 8.12
C MET A 218 16.73 -3.91 8.79
N ASN A 219 17.09 -4.45 9.96
CA ASN A 219 18.35 -4.13 10.63
C ASN A 219 19.55 -4.59 9.80
N TYR A 220 19.48 -5.80 9.23
CA TYR A 220 20.53 -6.32 8.36
C TYR A 220 20.76 -5.41 7.16
N TYR A 221 19.70 -4.94 6.49
CA TYR A 221 19.84 -3.97 5.42
C TYR A 221 20.63 -2.75 5.85
N ASN A 222 20.23 -2.16 6.97
CA ASN A 222 20.89 -0.96 7.45
C ASN A 222 22.35 -1.24 7.83
N ASP A 223 22.66 -2.36 8.48
CA ASP A 223 24.01 -2.70 8.88
C ASP A 223 24.92 -3.09 7.70
N TYR A 224 24.40 -3.89 6.76
CA TYR A 224 25.10 -4.27 5.53
C TYR A 224 25.46 -3.02 4.72
N TYR A 225 24.47 -2.16 4.46
CA TYR A 225 24.76 -0.94 3.72
C TYR A 225 25.69 -0.02 4.51
N ASN A 226 25.47 0.24 5.80
CA ASN A 226 26.38 1.08 6.59
C ASN A 226 27.84 0.59 6.58
N LYS A 227 28.09 -0.72 6.53
CA LYS A 227 29.43 -1.30 6.42
C LYS A 227 30.03 -1.23 5.01
N HIS A 228 29.20 -1.26 3.97
CA HIS A 228 29.63 -1.27 2.57
C HIS A 228 29.40 0.06 1.82
N VAL A 229 28.89 1.10 2.51
CA VAL A 229 28.62 2.46 1.99
C VAL A 229 29.87 3.08 1.36
N ASN A 230 31.07 2.77 1.87
CA ASN A 230 32.32 3.29 1.32
C ASN A 230 32.69 2.74 -0.07
N HIS A 231 32.11 1.60 -0.49
CA HIS A 231 32.45 0.96 -1.78
C HIS A 231 31.33 1.05 -2.83
N LEU A 232 30.08 1.30 -2.42
CA LEU A 232 28.92 1.27 -3.32
C LEU A 232 28.32 2.66 -3.61
N HIS A 233 28.84 3.75 -3.01
CA HIS A 233 28.30 5.11 -3.14
C HIS A 233 26.79 5.24 -2.86
N LEU A 234 26.21 4.34 -2.05
CA LEU A 234 24.78 4.37 -1.77
C LEU A 234 24.52 5.27 -0.56
N GLY A 235 23.91 6.42 -0.82
CA GLY A 235 23.51 7.35 0.23
C GLY A 235 22.40 6.80 1.13
N PRO A 236 22.20 7.40 2.33
CA PRO A 236 21.19 6.99 3.31
C PRO A 236 19.75 7.00 2.74
N GLU A 237 19.50 7.79 1.71
CA GLU A 237 18.21 7.84 1.01
C GLU A 237 17.82 6.49 0.36
N LYS A 238 18.79 5.79 -0.23
CA LYS A 238 18.52 4.48 -0.87
C LYS A 238 18.17 3.43 0.16
N ILE A 239 18.80 3.46 1.33
CA ILE A 239 18.48 2.55 2.44
C ILE A 239 17.03 2.75 2.90
N ARG A 240 16.59 4.01 3.06
CA ARG A 240 15.22 4.35 3.44
C ARG A 240 14.21 3.88 2.39
N TYR A 241 14.54 4.04 1.11
CA TYR A 241 13.73 3.49 0.02
C TYR A 241 13.64 1.95 0.09
N LEU A 242 14.75 1.26 0.36
CA LEU A 242 14.77 -0.21 0.49
C LEU A 242 13.91 -0.70 1.65
N ASN A 243 13.92 -0.01 2.79
CA ASN A 243 13.04 -0.34 3.92
C ASN A 243 11.56 -0.19 3.54
N MET A 244 11.22 0.89 2.84
CA MET A 244 9.86 1.08 2.32
C MET A 244 9.46 -0.05 1.36
N GLU A 245 10.30 -0.37 0.38
CA GLU A 245 10.03 -1.44 -0.59
C GLU A 245 9.94 -2.82 0.06
N TYR A 246 10.73 -3.07 1.11
CA TYR A 246 10.64 -4.29 1.89
C TYR A 246 9.27 -4.39 2.60
N ILE A 247 8.84 -3.33 3.30
CA ILE A 247 7.52 -3.32 3.97
C ILE A 247 6.40 -3.50 2.93
N LYS A 248 6.48 -2.84 1.77
CA LYS A 248 5.49 -3.01 0.68
C LYS A 248 5.45 -4.44 0.18
N ALA A 249 6.61 -5.06 -0.05
CA ALA A 249 6.69 -6.43 -0.55
C ALA A 249 6.16 -7.46 0.46
N CYS A 250 6.09 -7.12 1.74
CA CYS A 250 5.44 -7.94 2.77
C CYS A 250 3.91 -7.79 2.79
N LEU A 251 3.30 -6.89 2.01
CA LEU A 251 1.87 -6.57 2.10
C LEU A 251 1.06 -7.14 0.93
N ASN A 252 -0.04 -7.83 1.26
CA ASN A 252 -1.07 -8.19 0.29
C ASN A 252 -2.44 -8.19 0.99
N LYS A 253 -3.41 -7.45 0.45
CA LYS A 253 -4.71 -7.20 1.11
C LYS A 253 -4.53 -6.69 2.56
N ASN A 254 -5.08 -7.41 3.53
CA ASN A 254 -4.93 -7.19 4.97
C ASN A 254 -3.82 -8.05 5.60
N TYR A 255 -3.07 -8.82 4.83
CA TYR A 255 -2.04 -9.70 5.33
C TYR A 255 -0.64 -9.09 5.25
N PHE A 256 0.21 -9.51 6.17
CA PHE A 256 1.63 -9.22 6.22
C PHE A 256 2.42 -10.53 6.22
N LEU A 257 3.13 -10.82 5.13
CA LEU A 257 4.00 -11.98 5.02
C LEU A 257 5.41 -11.61 5.50
N ALA A 258 5.80 -12.17 6.64
CA ALA A 258 7.13 -12.01 7.19
C ALA A 258 8.03 -13.15 6.67
N ASP A 259 8.87 -12.81 5.70
CA ASP A 259 9.77 -13.73 5.02
C ASP A 259 11.23 -13.22 5.07
N THR A 260 12.15 -14.07 5.48
CA THR A 260 13.60 -13.80 5.46
C THR A 260 14.38 -15.11 5.28
N MET A 261 15.53 -15.04 4.61
CA MET A 261 16.51 -16.14 4.58
C MET A 261 17.61 -15.97 5.63
N LEU A 262 17.60 -14.88 6.39
CA LEU A 262 18.52 -14.67 7.49
C LEU A 262 18.31 -15.77 8.55
N GLU A 263 19.39 -16.16 9.20
CA GLU A 263 19.42 -17.24 10.20
C GLU A 263 19.07 -18.64 9.62
N GLY A 264 19.07 -18.81 8.29
CA GLY A 264 18.74 -20.09 7.65
C GLY A 264 17.26 -20.47 7.80
N SER A 265 16.37 -19.48 7.96
CA SER A 265 14.95 -19.73 8.18
C SER A 265 14.30 -20.48 7.00
N GLN A 266 13.70 -21.62 7.30
CA GLN A 266 13.03 -22.50 6.34
C GLN A 266 11.52 -22.25 6.31
N TYR A 267 11.05 -21.10 6.78
CA TYR A 267 9.62 -20.86 6.90
C TYR A 267 9.24 -19.38 6.78
N MET A 268 8.02 -19.14 6.33
CA MET A 268 7.41 -17.81 6.17
C MET A 268 6.21 -17.72 7.11
N ASP A 269 6.03 -16.58 7.77
CA ASP A 269 4.87 -16.35 8.65
C ASP A 269 3.90 -15.37 8.00
N LEU A 270 2.63 -15.74 7.92
CA LEU A 270 1.56 -14.85 7.46
C LEU A 270 0.79 -14.32 8.65
N TYR A 271 0.72 -13.00 8.79
CA TYR A 271 -0.04 -12.33 9.83
C TYR A 271 -1.25 -11.61 9.24
N ASP A 272 -2.38 -11.60 9.93
CA ASP A 272 -3.50 -10.72 9.61
C ASP A 272 -3.33 -9.40 10.35
N LEU A 273 -3.20 -8.30 9.62
CA LEU A 273 -3.00 -6.97 10.18
C LEU A 273 -4.21 -6.46 10.95
N LYS A 274 -5.44 -6.91 10.65
CA LYS A 274 -6.65 -6.46 11.36
C LYS A 274 -6.61 -6.84 12.85
N PRO A 275 -6.51 -8.13 13.24
CA PRO A 275 -6.31 -8.55 14.62
C PRO A 275 -4.83 -8.48 15.07
N ASN A 276 -3.87 -8.36 14.14
CA ASN A 276 -2.43 -8.54 14.41
C ASN A 276 -2.13 -9.91 15.02
N GLN A 277 -2.61 -10.97 14.37
CA GLN A 277 -2.42 -12.36 14.79
C GLN A 277 -1.71 -13.16 13.70
N LEU A 278 -0.93 -14.16 14.09
CA LEU A 278 -0.36 -15.14 13.18
C LEU A 278 -1.50 -15.99 12.61
N VAL A 279 -1.60 -16.04 11.29
CA VAL A 279 -2.58 -16.85 10.56
C VAL A 279 -2.02 -18.25 10.37
N ASN A 280 -0.81 -18.35 9.80
CA ASN A 280 -0.12 -19.62 9.62
C ASN A 280 1.38 -19.42 9.34
N THR A 281 2.11 -20.52 9.40
CA THR A 281 3.53 -20.62 9.04
C THR A 281 3.69 -21.65 7.93
N PHE A 282 4.44 -21.30 6.89
CA PHE A 282 4.61 -22.11 5.68
C PHE A 282 6.05 -22.58 5.58
N GLN A 283 6.28 -23.87 5.38
CA GLN A 283 7.62 -24.39 5.15
C GLN A 283 8.09 -24.00 3.73
N ARG A 284 9.22 -23.31 3.66
CA ARG A 284 9.99 -23.08 2.45
C ARG A 284 10.84 -24.32 2.16
N GLN A 285 10.74 -24.87 0.96
CA GLN A 285 11.74 -25.84 0.51
C GLN A 285 13.05 -25.10 0.19
N ASN A 286 14.14 -25.53 0.80
CA ASN A 286 15.47 -24.97 0.59
C ASN A 286 15.87 -25.15 -0.88
N SER A 287 15.97 -24.06 -1.64
CA SER A 287 16.77 -24.07 -2.86
C SER A 287 18.24 -24.01 -2.43
N SER A 288 18.90 -25.16 -2.45
CA SER A 288 20.35 -25.27 -2.32
C SER A 288 21.01 -24.52 -3.49
N GLY A 289 21.24 -23.23 -3.31
CA GLY A 289 21.88 -22.40 -4.32
C GLY A 289 21.13 -21.10 -4.55
N SER A 290 21.54 -20.05 -3.84
CA SER A 290 21.87 -18.71 -4.37
C SER A 290 21.76 -17.71 -3.21
N GLY A 291 22.56 -16.65 -3.27
CA GLY A 291 22.92 -15.79 -2.15
C GLY A 291 21.75 -15.24 -1.32
N LEU A 292 22.06 -14.79 -0.11
CA LEU A 292 21.15 -14.12 0.82
C LEU A 292 20.29 -13.09 0.07
N THR A 293 19.07 -13.45 -0.36
CA THR A 293 18.16 -12.47 -0.93
C THR A 293 17.42 -11.84 0.24
N TYR A 294 17.68 -10.56 0.44
CA TYR A 294 17.18 -9.83 1.60
C TYR A 294 15.74 -9.34 1.43
N ARG A 295 15.19 -9.35 0.20
CA ARG A 295 13.80 -8.99 -0.07
C ARG A 295 12.93 -10.25 -0.01
N PRO A 296 11.69 -10.16 0.52
CA PRO A 296 10.76 -11.27 0.45
C PRO A 296 10.47 -11.59 -1.03
N GLY A 297 10.08 -12.84 -1.27
CA GLY A 297 9.51 -13.22 -2.56
C GLY A 297 8.21 -12.47 -2.84
N PHE A 298 7.74 -12.56 -4.08
CA PHE A 298 6.43 -12.04 -4.43
C PHE A 298 5.36 -12.99 -3.90
N PHE A 299 4.26 -12.45 -3.36
CA PHE A 299 3.15 -13.27 -2.93
C PHE A 299 1.80 -12.60 -3.20
N GLU A 300 0.78 -13.44 -3.36
CA GLU A 300 -0.59 -13.03 -3.59
C GLU A 300 -1.54 -13.92 -2.79
N ILE A 301 -2.61 -13.34 -2.26
CA ILE A 301 -3.64 -14.08 -1.52
C ILE A 301 -4.88 -14.20 -2.41
N SER A 302 -5.30 -15.43 -2.67
CA SER A 302 -6.52 -15.73 -3.43
C SER A 302 -7.76 -14.97 -2.90
N LYS A 303 -8.74 -14.66 -3.77
CA LYS A 303 -9.94 -13.86 -3.41
C LYS A 303 -10.69 -14.40 -2.20
N ASN A 304 -10.78 -15.72 -2.06
CA ASN A 304 -11.44 -16.39 -0.93
C ASN A 304 -10.55 -16.58 0.30
N ASN A 305 -9.33 -16.03 0.30
CA ASN A 305 -8.32 -16.12 1.35
C ASN A 305 -7.94 -17.55 1.77
N LYS A 306 -8.11 -18.54 0.86
CA LYS A 306 -7.77 -19.95 1.14
C LYS A 306 -6.36 -20.33 0.69
N PHE A 307 -5.85 -19.67 -0.34
CA PHE A 307 -4.54 -19.96 -0.93
C PHE A 307 -3.63 -18.74 -0.90
N LEU A 308 -2.36 -19.02 -0.62
CA LEU A 308 -1.23 -18.11 -0.77
C LEU A 308 -0.39 -18.59 -1.96
N ALA A 309 -0.26 -17.76 -2.98
CA ALA A 309 0.68 -17.96 -4.07
C ALA A 309 1.99 -17.25 -3.72
N TYR A 310 3.13 -17.93 -3.91
CA TYR A 310 4.44 -17.40 -3.56
C TYR A 310 5.46 -17.72 -4.65
N LYS A 311 6.17 -16.70 -5.11
CA LYS A 311 7.27 -16.82 -6.07
C LYS A 311 8.54 -16.26 -5.44
N PHE A 312 9.52 -17.14 -5.22
CA PHE A 312 10.85 -16.68 -4.84
C PHE A 312 11.54 -16.07 -6.07
N LYS A 313 12.24 -14.95 -5.89
CA LYS A 313 12.76 -14.13 -7.01
C LYS A 313 13.61 -14.92 -8.00
N SER A 314 14.52 -15.77 -7.51
CA SER A 314 15.41 -16.56 -8.36
C SER A 314 14.79 -17.88 -8.85
N THR A 315 13.54 -18.19 -8.46
CA THR A 315 12.87 -19.41 -8.90
C THR A 315 11.89 -19.14 -10.04
N ARG A 316 11.91 -20.01 -11.05
CA ARG A 316 10.89 -20.08 -12.11
C ARG A 316 9.67 -20.88 -11.66
N ARG A 317 9.33 -20.86 -10.38
CA ARG A 317 8.22 -21.61 -9.81
C ARG A 317 7.38 -20.73 -8.91
N VAL A 318 6.07 -20.78 -9.10
CA VAL A 318 5.09 -20.27 -8.15
C VAL A 318 4.62 -21.46 -7.33
N LYS A 319 4.75 -21.36 -6.01
CA LYS A 319 4.22 -22.33 -5.07
C LYS A 319 2.88 -21.84 -4.55
N LEU A 320 1.93 -22.75 -4.44
CA LEU A 320 0.61 -22.51 -3.85
C LEU A 320 0.55 -23.23 -2.52
N TYR A 321 0.22 -22.50 -1.47
CA TYR A 321 0.03 -23.03 -0.13
C TYR A 321 -1.41 -22.87 0.32
N SER A 322 -1.94 -23.86 1.06
CA SER A 322 -3.20 -23.73 1.79
C SER A 322 -2.96 -22.88 3.03
N ILE A 323 -3.67 -21.77 3.16
CA ILE A 323 -3.57 -20.88 4.33
C ILE A 323 -4.11 -21.56 5.59
N GLU A 324 -5.07 -22.47 5.45
CA GLU A 324 -5.68 -23.18 6.58
C GLU A 324 -4.70 -24.13 7.27
N CYS A 325 -3.97 -24.94 6.50
CA CYS A 325 -3.09 -25.97 7.06
C CYS A 325 -1.59 -25.70 6.86
N GLY A 326 -1.21 -24.64 6.15
CA GLY A 326 0.20 -24.26 5.93
C GLY A 326 0.94 -25.12 4.90
N LEU A 327 0.29 -26.14 4.33
CA LEU A 327 0.90 -27.10 3.41
C LEU A 327 0.96 -26.56 1.98
N GLU A 328 2.05 -26.91 1.28
CA GLU A 328 2.16 -26.73 -0.17
C GLU A 328 1.15 -27.65 -0.86
N VAL A 329 0.29 -27.08 -1.70
CA VAL A 329 -0.76 -27.78 -2.44
C VAL A 329 -0.33 -28.03 -3.88
N ALA A 330 0.42 -27.10 -4.47
CA ALA A 330 0.90 -27.23 -5.84
C ALA A 330 2.14 -26.37 -6.10
N SER A 331 2.90 -26.73 -7.14
CA SER A 331 3.98 -25.91 -7.69
C SER A 331 3.82 -25.81 -9.20
N ILE A 332 3.81 -24.57 -9.70
CA ILE A 332 3.62 -24.26 -11.12
C ILE A 332 4.93 -23.70 -11.64
N LYS A 333 5.50 -24.36 -12.65
CA LYS A 333 6.67 -23.85 -13.37
C LYS A 333 6.22 -22.77 -14.35
N ILE A 334 6.91 -21.63 -14.33
CA ILE A 334 6.75 -20.58 -15.33
C ILE A 334 7.76 -20.87 -16.43
N ASP A 335 7.27 -21.20 -17.62
CA ASP A 335 8.09 -21.26 -18.81
C ASP A 335 8.23 -19.84 -19.37
N GLU A 336 9.45 -19.44 -19.72
CA GLU A 336 9.66 -18.19 -20.46
C GLU A 336 9.24 -18.45 -21.91
N THR A 337 8.28 -17.69 -22.40
CA THR A 337 8.38 -17.19 -23.77
C THR A 337 9.19 -15.90 -23.69
N ASP A 338 10.26 -15.82 -24.48
CA ASP A 338 11.24 -14.73 -24.53
C ASP A 338 10.60 -13.35 -24.36
N GLU A 339 10.91 -12.65 -23.28
CA GLU A 339 10.89 -11.17 -23.23
C GLU A 339 11.81 -10.67 -22.12
N THR A 340 13.01 -10.31 -22.56
CA THR A 340 14.01 -9.38 -22.01
C THR A 340 13.96 -9.01 -20.53
N SER A 341 15.01 -9.42 -19.83
CA SER A 341 15.55 -8.80 -18.62
C SER A 341 15.64 -7.28 -18.74
N TYR A 342 14.99 -6.57 -17.83
CA TYR A 342 15.42 -5.23 -17.41
C TYR A 342 15.64 -5.28 -15.89
N ASP A 343 16.92 -5.31 -15.51
CA ASP A 343 17.43 -4.98 -14.18
C ASP A 343 17.44 -3.46 -13.94
#